data_AF-A0A4U3I574-F1
#
_entry.id   AF-A0A4U3I574-F1
#
_cell.length_a   1.000
_cell.length_b   1.000
_cell.length_c   1.000
_cell.angle_alpha   90.00
_cell.angle_beta   90.00
_cell.angle_gamma   90.00
#
_symmetry.space_group_name_H-M   'P 1'
#
loop_
_entity.id
_entity.type
_entity.pdbx_description
1 polymer ?
#
loop_
_entity_poly.entity_id
_entity_poly.type
_entity_poly.pdbx_seq_one_letter_code
_entity_poly.pdbx_strand_id
1 'polypeptide(L)'
;MSDQKFTVGDLQYHLKNLNPDDELEFEGGLTFNRIKRRGDDLQVLEFSEAQAYLNEKFRKKNPHIQVAFVRDEGFAEGEVVREVDVSIR
;
A
#
# COMPACT_ATOMS: atom_id res chain seq x y z
N MET A 1 -6.72 -5.15 17.03
CA MET A 1 -6.33 -5.51 15.65
C MET A 1 -5.83 -6.93 15.70
N SER A 2 -6.27 -7.83 14.82
CA SER A 2 -5.84 -9.23 14.86
C SER A 2 -4.32 -9.31 14.66
N ASP A 3 -3.61 -9.89 15.63
CA ASP A 3 -2.17 -10.21 15.58
C ASP A 3 -1.84 -11.33 14.57
N GLN A 4 -2.53 -11.37 13.43
CA GLN A 4 -2.20 -12.31 12.37
C GLN A 4 -0.97 -11.80 11.64
N LYS A 5 0.19 -12.35 12.01
CA LYS A 5 1.42 -12.21 11.26
C LYS A 5 1.26 -12.91 9.91
N PHE A 6 1.67 -12.23 8.84
CA PHE A 6 1.80 -12.81 7.51
C PHE A 6 3.29 -12.99 7.20
N THR A 7 3.71 -14.21 6.94
CA THR A 7 5.11 -14.57 6.73
C THR A 7 5.44 -14.75 5.24
N VAL A 8 6.73 -14.77 4.91
CA VAL A 8 7.20 -15.15 3.56
C VAL A 8 6.75 -16.56 3.18
N GLY A 9 6.69 -17.48 4.16
CA GLY A 9 6.21 -18.85 3.93
C GLY A 9 4.73 -18.90 3.54
N ASP A 10 3.89 -18.05 4.13
CA ASP A 10 2.47 -17.95 3.78
C ASP A 10 2.31 -17.45 2.33
N LEU A 11 3.07 -16.42 1.93
CA LEU A 11 3.09 -15.94 0.55
C LEU A 11 3.51 -17.05 -0.42
N GLN A 12 4.60 -17.77 -0.13
CA GLN A 12 5.04 -18.90 -0.96
C GLN A 12 3.96 -19.97 -1.07
N TYR A 13 3.26 -20.28 0.04
CA TYR A 13 2.17 -21.24 0.03
C TYR A 13 1.02 -20.85 -0.90
N HIS A 14 0.67 -19.56 -0.95
CA HIS A 14 -0.36 -19.05 -1.87
C HIS A 14 0.09 -19.09 -3.33
N LEU A 15 1.37 -18.84 -3.61
CA LEU A 15 1.90 -18.77 -4.97
C LEU A 15 2.27 -20.14 -5.57
N LYS A 16 2.52 -21.17 -4.75
CA LYS A 16 3.16 -22.43 -5.18
C LYS A 16 2.47 -23.20 -6.33
N ASN A 17 1.17 -22.99 -6.52
CA ASN A 17 0.37 -23.70 -7.52
C ASN A 17 -0.06 -22.80 -8.69
N LEU A 18 0.31 -21.52 -8.68
CA LEU A 18 0.04 -20.60 -9.78
C LEU A 18 1.06 -20.83 -10.91
N ASN A 19 0.68 -20.52 -12.15
CA ASN A 19 1.62 -20.57 -13.25
C ASN A 19 2.65 -19.43 -13.07
N PRO A 20 3.97 -19.71 -13.09
CA PRO A 20 5.00 -18.71 -12.82
C PRO A 20 5.03 -17.55 -13.84
N ASP A 21 4.43 -17.73 -15.01
CA ASP A 21 4.32 -16.69 -16.03
C ASP A 21 3.05 -15.82 -15.88
N ASP A 22 2.17 -16.13 -14.91
CA ASP A 22 0.99 -15.33 -14.65
C ASP A 22 1.37 -13.99 -14.01
N GLU A 23 0.73 -12.91 -14.47
CA GLU A 23 0.88 -11.58 -13.89
C GLU A 23 0.14 -11.48 -12.55
N LEU A 24 0.81 -10.87 -11.56
CA LEU A 24 0.19 -10.51 -10.27
C LEU A 24 -0.21 -9.04 -10.29
N GLU A 25 -1.51 -8.78 -10.19
CA GLU A 25 -2.06 -7.44 -10.02
C GLU A 25 -2.34 -7.15 -8.54
N PHE A 26 -2.11 -5.91 -8.12
CA PHE A 26 -2.54 -5.42 -6.81
C PHE A 26 -3.76 -4.51 -6.97
N GLU A 27 -4.81 -4.81 -6.20
CA GLU A 27 -6.03 -4.01 -6.21
C GLU A 27 -5.77 -2.55 -5.84
N GLY A 28 -6.60 -1.65 -6.37
CA GLY A 28 -6.46 -0.21 -6.15
C GLY A 28 -5.48 0.48 -7.10
N GLY A 29 -4.96 -0.23 -8.11
CA GLY A 29 -4.00 0.30 -9.08
C GLY A 29 -2.62 0.54 -8.47
N LEU A 30 -2.25 -0.29 -7.49
CA LEU A 30 -0.93 -0.26 -6.88
C LEU A 30 0.05 -1.04 -7.74
N THR A 31 1.27 -0.54 -7.83
CA THR A 31 2.34 -1.16 -8.61
C THR A 31 3.40 -1.69 -7.66
N PHE A 32 3.79 -2.95 -7.82
CA PHE A 32 4.91 -3.51 -7.07
C PHE A 32 6.19 -2.75 -7.37
N ASN A 33 6.91 -2.36 -6.32
CA ASN A 33 8.24 -1.76 -6.44
C ASN A 33 9.32 -2.77 -6.08
N ARG A 34 9.38 -3.18 -4.80
CA ARG A 34 10.39 -4.11 -4.29
C ARG A 34 10.00 -4.71 -2.95
N ILE A 35 10.70 -5.78 -2.57
CA ILE A 35 10.71 -6.29 -1.20
C ILE A 35 12.02 -5.82 -0.53
N LYS A 36 11.91 -5.09 0.58
CA LYS A 36 13.08 -4.66 1.36
C LYS A 36 13.12 -5.30 2.74
N ARG A 37 14.33 -5.58 3.23
CA ARG A 37 14.55 -6.04 4.60
C ARG A 37 14.54 -4.84 5.56
N ARG A 38 13.89 -5.00 6.72
CA ARG A 38 13.90 -4.05 7.84
C ARG A 38 14.25 -4.80 9.12
N GLY A 39 15.44 -4.58 9.69
CA GLY A 39 15.92 -5.39 10.81
C GLY A 39 16.20 -6.83 10.38
N ASP A 40 16.18 -7.75 11.34
CA ASP A 40 16.66 -9.12 11.13
C ASP A 40 15.60 -10.03 10.49
N ASP A 41 14.31 -9.83 10.82
CA ASP A 41 13.24 -10.79 10.53
C ASP A 41 12.04 -10.22 9.75
N LEU A 42 12.02 -8.91 9.45
CA LEU A 42 10.90 -8.27 8.76
C LEU A 42 11.24 -7.95 7.30
N GLN A 43 10.37 -8.42 6.39
CA GLN A 43 10.35 -8.02 4.99
C GLN A 43 9.18 -7.07 4.75
N VAL A 44 9.42 -5.99 4.01
CA VAL A 44 8.42 -4.97 3.68
C VAL A 44 8.22 -4.97 2.17
N LEU A 45 6.98 -5.24 1.74
CA LEU A 45 6.57 -5.09 0.36
C LEU A 45 6.26 -3.61 0.10
N GLU A 46 7.01 -2.99 -0.80
CA GLU A 46 6.84 -1.60 -1.18
C GLU A 46 6.09 -1.49 -2.50
N PHE A 47 5.21 -0.50 -2.57
CA PHE A 47 4.55 -0.05 -3.78
C PHE A 47 5.25 1.17 -4.35
N SER A 48 5.04 1.44 -5.64
CA SER A 48 5.64 2.59 -6.34
C SER A 48 4.93 3.90 -6.01
N GLU A 49 3.68 3.84 -5.55
CA GLU A 49 2.83 4.99 -5.29
C GLU A 49 3.20 5.72 -4.00
N ALA A 50 3.05 7.05 -4.00
CA ALA A 50 3.30 7.88 -2.84
C ALA A 50 2.23 7.65 -1.76
N GLN A 51 2.66 7.44 -0.52
CA GLN A 51 1.74 7.34 0.61
C GLN A 51 1.35 8.74 1.09
N ALA A 52 0.04 9.00 1.17
CA ALA A 52 -0.48 10.26 1.69
C ALA A 52 -0.30 10.35 3.20
N TYR A 53 0.16 11.52 3.68
CA TYR A 53 0.13 11.82 5.10
C TYR A 53 -1.31 12.12 5.55
N LEU A 54 -1.86 11.26 6.40
CA LEU A 54 -3.18 11.48 7.00
C LEU A 54 -3.03 12.28 8.31
N ASN A 55 -3.47 13.53 8.31
CA ASN A 55 -3.45 14.37 9.51
C ASN A 55 -4.47 13.90 10.57
N GLU A 56 -4.31 14.35 11.81
CA GLU A 56 -5.16 13.91 12.93
C GLU A 56 -6.65 14.18 12.73
N LYS A 57 -6.99 15.34 12.14
CA LYS A 57 -8.38 15.73 11.90
C LYS A 57 -9.04 14.74 10.92
N PHE A 58 -8.34 14.38 9.85
CA PHE A 58 -8.81 13.39 8.89
C PHE A 58 -8.95 12.00 9.53
N ARG A 59 -7.96 11.54 10.29
CA ARG A 59 -8.01 10.24 10.99
C ARG A 59 -9.18 10.16 11.98
N LYS A 60 -9.47 11.25 12.70
CA LYS A 60 -10.62 11.33 13.62
C LYS A 60 -11.96 11.28 12.88
N LYS A 61 -12.07 11.96 11.73
CA LYS A 61 -13.27 11.95 10.87
C LYS A 61 -13.46 10.57 10.20
N ASN A 62 -12.37 9.91 9.84
CA ASN A 62 -12.36 8.67 9.06
C ASN A 62 -11.56 7.55 9.77
N PRO A 63 -12.03 7.02 10.92
CA PRO A 63 -11.27 6.05 11.73
C PRO A 63 -11.08 4.69 11.05
N HIS A 64 -11.81 4.43 9.96
CA HIS A 64 -11.72 3.21 9.16
C HIS A 64 -10.66 3.30 8.05
N ILE A 65 -10.04 4.47 7.84
CA ILE A 65 -8.97 4.65 6.85
C ILE A 65 -7.61 4.48 7.53
N GLN A 66 -6.89 3.42 7.18
CA GLN A 66 -5.57 3.13 7.70
C GLN A 66 -4.44 3.84 6.92
N VAL A 67 -4.52 3.80 5.60
CA VAL A 67 -3.52 4.35 4.66
C VAL A 67 -4.24 4.85 3.41
N ALA A 68 -3.65 5.83 2.73
CA ALA A 68 -4.08 6.25 1.40
C ALA A 68 -2.85 6.39 0.50
N PHE A 69 -2.99 6.01 -0.75
CA PHE A 69 -1.98 6.17 -1.80
C PHE A 69 -2.44 7.25 -2.77
N VAL A 70 -1.49 8.04 -3.24
CA VAL A 70 -1.73 9.11 -4.22
C VAL A 70 -1.22 8.59 -5.56
N ARG A 71 -2.07 8.68 -6.59
CA ARG A 71 -1.64 8.41 -7.96
C ARG A 71 -0.70 9.51 -8.42
N ASP A 72 0.40 9.12 -9.06
CA ASP A 72 1.30 10.04 -9.74
C ASP A 72 0.75 10.36 -11.13
N GLU A 73 -0.42 10.98 -11.20
CA GLU A 73 -0.89 11.62 -12.43
C GLU A 73 -0.23 13.01 -12.53
N GLY A 74 1.10 13.01 -12.69
CA GLY A 74 1.92 14.17 -13.05
C GLY A 74 1.62 15.43 -12.26
N PHE A 75 2.01 15.47 -10.98
CA PHE A 75 2.04 16.74 -10.26
C PHE A 75 3.09 17.65 -10.89
N ALA A 76 2.68 18.81 -11.37
CA ALA A 76 3.63 19.83 -11.81
C ALA A 76 4.51 20.25 -10.63
N GLU A 77 5.80 20.46 -10.88
CA GLU A 77 6.78 20.81 -9.86
C GLU A 77 6.31 22.04 -9.05
N GLY A 78 6.05 21.86 -7.74
CA GLY A 78 5.57 22.91 -6.85
C GLY A 78 4.08 22.91 -6.50
N GLU A 79 3.26 21.99 -7.04
CA GLU A 79 1.86 21.85 -6.59
C GLU A 79 1.78 21.10 -5.25
N VAL A 80 1.29 21.81 -4.22
CA VAL A 80 0.79 21.18 -3.00
C VAL A 80 -0.46 20.38 -3.37
N VAL A 81 -0.36 19.05 -3.27
CA VAL A 81 -1.50 18.15 -3.45
C VAL A 81 -2.60 18.58 -2.46
N ARG A 82 -3.69 19.12 -3.02
CA ARG A 82 -4.84 19.65 -2.28
C ARG A 82 -5.34 18.67 -1.22
N GLU A 83 -5.97 19.19 -0.17
CA GLU A 83 -6.76 18.37 0.77
C GLU A 83 -7.85 17.63 -0.02
N VAL A 84 -7.69 16.32 -0.20
CA VAL A 84 -8.69 15.46 -0.87
C VAL A 84 -9.61 14.88 0.19
N ASP A 85 -10.88 15.30 0.20
CA ASP A 85 -11.92 14.72 1.07
C ASP A 85 -12.38 13.40 0.43
N VAL A 86 -11.83 12.27 0.88
CA VAL A 86 -12.21 10.94 0.39
C VAL A 86 -13.56 10.56 0.98
N SER A 87 -14.59 10.44 0.14
CA SER A 87 -15.91 9.94 0.52
C SER A 87 -16.01 8.46 0.20
N ILE A 88 -16.09 7.61 1.23
CA ILE A 88 -16.33 6.17 1.08
C ILE A 88 -17.85 5.94 1.18
N ARG A 89 -18.45 5.25 0.22
CA ARG A 89 -19.88 4.91 0.19
C ARG A 89 -20.17 3.64 0.97
#